data_AF-M9M065-F1
#
_entry.id   AF-M9M065-F1
#
_cell.length_a   1.000
_cell.length_b   1.000
_cell.length_c   1.000
_cell.angle_alpha   90.00
_cell.angle_beta   90.00
_cell.angle_gamma   90.00
#
_symmetry.space_group_name_H-M   'P 1'
#
loop_
_entity.id
_entity.type
_entity.pdbx_description
1 polymer ?
#
loop_
_entity_poly.entity_id
_entity_poly.type
_entity_poly.pdbx_seq_one_letter_code
_entity_poly.pdbx_strand_id
1 'polypeptide(L)'
;MALSFTSLPLAYADFANGTLVQTETGFKPIEQIRVGDLVQAQDETTGKTGYHRVVQLFQGQADKTYHITANGIPITTTGEHPFWVHGRGWVEARHLKAGDLLQNADGKPYPIDRIEMMSNSTSVYNFEVEGVHNYFVTESEIWTHNVVGSIVKAIVQVFAKNAAKSAARNTTKSTGKASKGTGYGADNIAKYDLLKKDLKYTERYGSNGRVQLPDGRIRYYGKIDAAKTPGEMVGRRMVQELNPSNGNVRTWHETLSGTGNIRQVRPQLGPGKTHYRFDQNGNYIGKW
;
A
#
# COMPACT_ATOMS: atom_id res chain seq x y z
N MET A 1 -27.03 5.84 13.02
CA MET A 1 -26.15 4.92 12.26
C MET A 1 -24.79 5.59 12.16
N ALA A 2 -23.83 5.14 12.97
CA ALA A 2 -22.52 5.80 13.06
C ALA A 2 -21.59 5.25 11.97
N LEU A 3 -21.13 6.12 11.08
CA LEU A 3 -20.06 5.83 10.14
C LEU A 3 -18.77 5.63 10.94
N SER A 4 -18.32 4.38 11.07
CA SER A 4 -17.06 4.06 11.73
C SER A 4 -15.92 4.34 10.75
N PHE A 5 -15.35 5.54 10.84
CA PHE A 5 -14.08 5.85 10.21
C PHE A 5 -12.97 5.21 11.03
N THR A 6 -12.27 4.22 10.47
CA THR A 6 -11.03 3.74 11.08
C THR A 6 -9.95 4.79 10.85
N SER A 7 -9.72 5.61 11.87
CA SER A 7 -8.60 6.54 11.99
C SER A 7 -7.29 5.75 12.17
N LEU A 8 -6.72 5.27 11.07
CA LEU A 8 -5.29 4.99 10.95
C LEU A 8 -4.83 5.46 9.57
N PRO A 9 -3.79 6.31 9.49
CA PRO A 9 -3.33 6.86 8.24
C PRO A 9 -2.74 5.74 7.36
N LEU A 10 -3.44 5.40 6.27
CA LEU A 10 -2.78 5.21 4.98
C LEU A 10 -2.30 6.57 4.40
N ALA A 11 -2.37 7.64 5.22
CA ALA A 11 -2.14 9.03 4.85
C ALA A 11 -0.75 9.22 4.31
N TYR A 12 -0.71 9.55 3.03
CA TYR A 12 0.28 10.41 2.40
C TYR A 12 -0.13 10.66 0.95
N ALA A 13 -0.96 9.80 0.34
CA ALA A 13 -1.48 9.99 -1.02
C ALA A 13 -2.99 10.15 -1.02
N ASP A 14 -3.44 11.37 -1.22
CA ASP A 14 -4.86 11.72 -1.14
C ASP A 14 -5.19 12.81 -2.16
N PHE A 15 -6.47 12.94 -2.52
CA PHE A 15 -6.98 14.01 -3.39
C PHE A 15 -7.82 15.00 -2.60
N ALA A 16 -7.84 16.26 -3.03
CA ALA A 16 -8.74 17.25 -2.46
C ALA A 16 -10.21 16.94 -2.79
N ASN A 17 -11.11 17.49 -1.97
CA ASN A 17 -12.55 17.43 -2.21
C ASN A 17 -12.90 17.94 -3.62
N GLY A 18 -13.98 17.38 -4.20
CA GLY A 18 -14.42 17.72 -5.54
C GLY A 18 -13.67 16.99 -6.66
N THR A 19 -12.56 16.30 -6.37
CA THR A 19 -11.90 15.43 -7.35
C THR A 19 -12.90 14.37 -7.82
N LEU A 20 -13.23 14.35 -9.11
CA LEU A 20 -14.20 13.41 -9.66
C LEU A 20 -13.57 12.02 -9.82
N VAL A 21 -14.36 10.99 -9.55
CA VAL A 21 -14.00 9.58 -9.73
C VAL A 21 -15.05 8.95 -10.63
N GLN A 22 -14.62 8.22 -11.65
CA GLN A 22 -15.52 7.52 -12.56
C GLN A 22 -16.11 6.28 -11.84
N THR A 23 -17.43 6.24 -11.70
CA THR A 23 -18.17 5.10 -11.14
C THR A 23 -19.04 4.44 -12.22
N GLU A 24 -19.59 3.26 -11.94
CA GLU A 24 -20.48 2.57 -12.89
C GLU A 24 -21.74 3.38 -13.27
N THR A 25 -22.10 4.37 -12.44
CA THR A 25 -23.27 5.25 -12.65
C THR A 25 -22.89 6.67 -13.10
N GLY A 26 -21.61 6.91 -13.39
CA GLY A 26 -21.07 8.22 -13.78
C GLY A 26 -20.09 8.81 -12.76
N PHE A 27 -19.71 10.07 -12.97
CA PHE A 27 -18.75 10.75 -12.10
C PHE A 27 -19.34 11.06 -10.73
N LYS A 28 -18.55 10.80 -9.69
CA LYS A 28 -18.88 11.12 -8.31
C LYS A 28 -17.70 11.84 -7.65
N PRO A 29 -17.92 12.92 -6.89
CA PRO A 29 -16.85 13.54 -6.11
C PRO A 29 -16.25 12.56 -5.10
N ILE A 30 -14.95 12.61 -4.89
CA ILE A 30 -14.22 11.64 -4.07
C ILE A 30 -14.74 11.56 -2.62
N GLU A 31 -15.15 12.68 -2.03
CA GLU A 31 -15.73 12.74 -0.68
C GLU A 31 -17.14 12.09 -0.59
N GLN A 32 -17.77 11.84 -1.74
CA GLN A 32 -19.07 11.18 -1.85
C GLN A 32 -18.97 9.67 -2.14
N ILE A 33 -17.76 9.17 -2.42
CA ILE A 33 -17.51 7.73 -2.60
C ILE A 33 -17.82 6.98 -1.30
N ARG A 34 -18.40 5.78 -1.43
CA ARG A 34 -18.80 4.91 -0.31
C ARG A 34 -18.22 3.52 -0.48
N VAL A 35 -18.01 2.81 0.63
CA VAL A 35 -17.70 1.37 0.59
C VAL A 35 -18.84 0.65 -0.14
N GLY A 36 -18.49 -0.18 -1.11
CA GLY A 36 -19.42 -0.87 -1.99
C GLY A 36 -19.64 -0.18 -3.34
N ASP A 37 -19.28 1.10 -3.49
CA ASP A 37 -19.32 1.76 -4.81
C ASP A 37 -18.39 1.03 -5.78
N LEU A 38 -18.79 0.97 -7.05
CA LEU A 38 -18.01 0.40 -8.14
C LEU A 38 -17.32 1.52 -8.91
N VAL A 39 -15.99 1.56 -8.85
CA VAL A 39 -15.13 2.59 -9.46
C VAL A 39 -14.30 1.99 -10.58
N GLN A 40 -14.03 2.80 -11.61
CA GLN A 40 -13.19 2.39 -12.72
C GLN A 40 -11.73 2.25 -12.24
N ALA A 41 -11.13 1.09 -12.52
CA ALA A 41 -9.76 0.75 -12.16
C ALA A 41 -9.17 -0.22 -13.20
N GLN A 42 -7.85 -0.43 -13.17
CA GLN A 42 -7.15 -1.25 -14.14
C GLN A 42 -6.33 -2.34 -13.46
N ASP A 43 -6.48 -3.59 -13.88
CA ASP A 43 -5.60 -4.68 -13.45
C ASP A 43 -4.22 -4.51 -14.12
N GLU A 44 -3.20 -4.16 -13.34
CA GLU A 44 -1.85 -3.96 -13.84
C GLU A 44 -1.20 -5.22 -14.45
N THR A 45 -1.70 -6.41 -14.13
CA THR A 45 -1.18 -7.69 -14.63
C THR A 45 -1.72 -7.98 -16.03
N THR A 46 -3.02 -7.74 -16.23
CA THR A 46 -3.70 -8.04 -17.50
C THR A 46 -3.86 -6.83 -18.41
N GLY A 47 -3.67 -5.62 -17.87
CA GLY A 47 -3.93 -4.35 -18.54
C GLY A 47 -5.41 -4.03 -18.73
N LYS A 48 -6.33 -4.86 -18.21
CA LYS A 48 -7.76 -4.67 -18.42
C LYS A 48 -8.34 -3.64 -17.45
N THR A 49 -9.04 -2.66 -18.02
CA THR A 49 -9.84 -1.69 -17.27
C THR A 49 -11.23 -2.26 -16.99
N GLY A 50 -11.77 -2.03 -15.79
CA GLY A 50 -13.09 -2.49 -15.38
C GLY A 50 -13.57 -1.79 -14.11
N TYR A 51 -14.77 -2.14 -13.65
CA TYR A 51 -15.32 -1.62 -12.41
C TYR A 51 -15.00 -2.52 -11.23
N HIS A 52 -14.40 -1.94 -10.20
CA HIS A 52 -13.95 -2.62 -8.99
C HIS A 52 -14.57 -2.00 -7.74
N ARG A 53 -14.75 -2.83 -6.71
CA ARG A 53 -15.45 -2.42 -5.50
C ARG A 53 -14.54 -1.64 -4.56
N VAL A 54 -15.05 -0.54 -4.04
CA VAL A 54 -14.42 0.20 -2.95
C VAL A 54 -14.60 -0.57 -1.64
N VAL A 55 -13.52 -0.87 -0.94
CA VAL A 55 -13.52 -1.69 0.28
C VAL A 55 -13.18 -0.91 1.55
N GLN A 56 -12.59 0.27 1.42
CA GLN A 56 -12.21 1.12 2.55
C GLN A 56 -12.16 2.58 2.13
N LEU A 57 -12.42 3.50 3.07
CA LEU A 57 -12.32 4.95 2.85
C LEU A 57 -11.28 5.54 3.79
N PHE A 58 -10.60 6.58 3.32
CA PHE A 58 -9.61 7.35 4.05
C PHE A 58 -9.93 8.84 3.91
N GLN A 59 -9.73 9.57 5.00
CA GLN A 59 -9.88 11.02 5.04
C GLN A 59 -8.79 11.59 5.94
N GLY A 60 -8.25 12.75 5.55
CA GLY A 60 -7.22 13.45 6.31
C GLY A 60 -7.21 14.95 6.04
N GLN A 61 -6.16 15.58 6.53
CA GLN A 61 -5.82 16.97 6.26
C GLN A 61 -4.39 17.02 5.72
N ALA A 62 -4.18 17.85 4.69
CA ALA A 62 -2.87 18.09 4.11
C ALA A 62 -2.53 19.57 4.18
N ASP A 63 -1.36 19.90 4.73
CA ASP A 63 -0.86 21.29 4.79
C ASP A 63 -0.16 21.72 3.50
N LYS A 64 0.15 20.76 2.62
CA LYS A 64 0.76 20.98 1.31
C LYS A 64 0.05 20.13 0.27
N THR A 65 -0.36 20.77 -0.82
CA THR A 65 -0.98 20.12 -1.97
C THR A 65 -0.29 20.56 -3.26
N TYR A 66 -0.51 19.78 -4.32
CA TYR A 66 -0.01 20.02 -5.66
C TYR A 66 -1.20 20.14 -6.59
N HIS A 67 -1.26 21.25 -7.30
CA HIS A 67 -2.25 21.55 -8.32
C HIS A 67 -1.64 21.22 -9.67
N ILE A 68 -2.13 20.16 -10.29
CA ILE A 68 -1.68 19.65 -11.59
C ILE A 68 -2.77 19.96 -12.60
N THR A 69 -2.45 20.60 -13.71
CA THR A 69 -3.37 20.74 -14.84
C THR A 69 -2.92 19.79 -15.93
N ALA A 70 -3.80 18.89 -16.33
CA ALA A 70 -3.57 17.97 -17.44
C ALA A 70 -4.78 17.99 -18.36
N ASN A 71 -4.55 18.14 -19.67
CA ASN A 71 -5.63 18.26 -20.65
C ASN A 71 -6.64 19.38 -20.30
N GLY A 72 -6.14 20.49 -19.73
CA GLY A 72 -6.98 21.60 -19.27
C GLY A 72 -7.78 21.35 -17.98
N ILE A 73 -7.71 20.15 -17.38
CA ILE A 73 -8.47 19.79 -16.19
C ILE A 73 -7.56 19.83 -14.94
N PRO A 74 -7.96 20.54 -13.87
CA PRO A 74 -7.17 20.62 -12.65
C PRO A 74 -7.36 19.37 -11.76
N ILE A 75 -6.27 18.97 -11.12
CA ILE A 75 -6.19 17.88 -10.14
C ILE A 75 -5.44 18.43 -8.93
N THR A 76 -6.06 18.39 -7.76
CA THR A 76 -5.40 18.78 -6.50
C THR A 76 -5.15 17.56 -5.64
N THR A 77 -3.89 17.34 -5.25
CA THR A 77 -3.46 16.12 -4.57
C THR A 77 -2.30 16.37 -3.59
N THR A 78 -2.05 15.43 -2.67
CA THR A 78 -0.85 15.45 -1.83
C THR A 78 0.41 15.12 -2.65
N GLY A 79 1.59 15.45 -2.10
CA GLY A 79 2.86 15.29 -2.83
C GLY A 79 3.22 13.84 -3.13
N GLU A 80 2.78 12.90 -2.31
CA GLU A 80 3.13 11.48 -2.42
C GLU A 80 2.19 10.72 -3.36
N HIS A 81 1.14 11.35 -3.89
CA HIS A 81 0.17 10.65 -4.73
C HIS A 81 0.79 10.22 -6.06
N PRO A 82 0.77 8.91 -6.40
CA PRO A 82 1.41 8.40 -7.61
C PRO A 82 0.51 8.55 -8.84
N PHE A 83 1.11 9.00 -9.93
CA PHE A 83 0.52 9.07 -11.27
C PHE A 83 1.32 8.23 -12.24
N TRP A 84 0.67 7.53 -13.16
CA TRP A 84 1.37 6.80 -14.20
C TRP A 84 1.85 7.73 -15.31
N VAL A 85 3.17 7.78 -15.51
CA VAL A 85 3.83 8.60 -16.54
C VAL A 85 4.41 7.70 -17.62
N HIS A 86 4.05 7.95 -18.88
CA HIS A 86 4.58 7.21 -20.03
C HIS A 86 6.11 7.20 -20.04
N GLY A 87 6.70 6.00 -20.21
CA GLY A 87 8.15 5.79 -20.20
C GLY A 87 8.83 5.86 -18.84
N ARG A 88 8.13 6.31 -17.78
CA ARG A 88 8.69 6.46 -16.42
C ARG A 88 8.00 5.57 -15.37
N GLY A 89 6.76 5.15 -15.59
CA GLY A 89 5.96 4.39 -14.63
C GLY A 89 5.35 5.31 -13.56
N TRP A 90 5.08 4.80 -12.36
CA TRP A 90 4.51 5.61 -11.28
C TRP A 90 5.49 6.69 -10.79
N VAL A 91 5.02 7.93 -10.76
CA VAL A 91 5.77 9.09 -10.28
C VAL A 91 4.90 9.81 -9.26
N GLU A 92 5.47 10.12 -8.10
CA GLU A 92 4.78 10.93 -7.08
C GLU A 92 4.50 12.34 -7.59
N ALA A 93 3.38 12.93 -7.19
CA ALA A 93 2.95 14.27 -7.60
C ALA A 93 4.06 15.32 -7.44
N ARG A 94 4.79 15.30 -6.32
CA ARG A 94 5.91 16.23 -6.05
C ARG A 94 7.10 16.11 -7.00
N HIS A 95 7.15 15.05 -7.81
CA HIS A 95 8.21 14.75 -8.76
C HIS A 95 7.75 14.85 -10.22
N LEU A 96 6.48 15.15 -10.45
CA LEU A 96 5.94 15.48 -11.76
C LEU A 96 6.43 16.84 -12.22
N LYS A 97 6.49 17.01 -13.54
CA LYS A 97 6.89 18.26 -14.19
C LYS A 97 5.95 18.55 -15.35
N ALA A 98 5.83 19.83 -15.70
CA ALA A 98 5.18 20.22 -16.94
C ALA A 98 5.83 19.48 -18.13
N GLY A 99 5.00 18.97 -19.03
CA GLY A 99 5.40 18.11 -20.15
C GLY A 99 5.49 16.62 -19.84
N ASP A 100 5.44 16.17 -18.58
CA ASP A 100 5.27 14.74 -18.28
C ASP A 100 3.92 14.25 -18.87
N LEU A 101 3.90 13.02 -19.40
CA LEU A 101 2.75 12.46 -20.12
C LEU A 101 1.97 11.49 -19.22
N LEU A 102 0.88 11.95 -18.63
CA LEU A 102 -0.03 11.15 -17.81
C LEU A 102 -0.90 10.24 -18.68
N GLN A 103 -1.15 9.02 -18.23
CA GLN A 103 -1.97 8.07 -18.97
C GLN A 103 -3.44 8.14 -18.54
N ASN A 104 -4.37 8.10 -19.50
CA ASN A 104 -5.80 7.91 -19.24
C ASN A 104 -6.23 6.42 -19.24
N ALA A 105 -7.51 6.15 -18.98
CA ALA A 105 -8.09 4.79 -18.99
C ALA A 105 -7.92 4.01 -20.31
N ASP A 106 -7.86 4.70 -21.45
CA ASP A 106 -7.63 4.09 -22.78
C ASP A 106 -6.13 3.93 -23.13
N GLY A 107 -5.23 4.31 -22.23
CA GLY A 107 -3.78 4.30 -22.48
C GLY A 107 -3.25 5.56 -23.19
N LYS A 108 -4.12 6.51 -23.56
CA LYS A 108 -3.76 7.76 -24.24
C LYS A 108 -2.98 8.69 -23.31
N PRO A 109 -1.87 9.29 -23.78
CA PRO A 109 -1.10 10.26 -23.01
C PRO A 109 -1.71 11.66 -23.04
N TYR A 110 -1.70 12.34 -21.89
CA TYR A 110 -2.00 13.76 -21.73
C TYR A 110 -0.81 14.48 -21.09
N PRO A 111 -0.29 15.57 -21.69
CA PRO A 111 0.78 16.34 -21.08
C PRO A 111 0.27 17.08 -19.83
N ILE A 112 1.14 17.20 -18.83
CA ILE A 112 0.95 18.15 -17.74
C ILE A 112 1.23 19.55 -18.27
N ASP A 113 0.20 20.40 -18.27
CA ASP A 113 0.27 21.79 -18.71
C ASP A 113 0.99 22.64 -17.66
N ARG A 114 0.67 22.40 -16.38
CA ARG A 114 1.16 23.18 -15.23
C ARG A 114 1.18 22.32 -13.97
N ILE A 115 2.15 22.58 -13.09
CA ILE A 115 2.17 22.04 -11.74
C ILE A 115 2.57 23.12 -10.74
N GLU A 116 1.82 23.24 -9.64
CA GLU A 116 2.05 24.24 -8.59
C GLU A 116 1.90 23.63 -7.21
N MET A 117 2.78 24.00 -6.27
CA MET A 117 2.63 23.62 -4.87
C MET A 117 1.88 24.71 -4.11
N MET A 118 0.86 24.31 -3.36
CA MET A 118 0.12 25.18 -2.44
C MET A 118 0.40 24.76 -0.99
N SER A 119 0.38 25.73 -0.08
CA SER A 119 0.69 25.54 1.35
C SER A 119 -0.46 26.02 2.22
N ASN A 120 -1.65 25.48 1.97
CA ASN A 120 -2.87 25.74 2.73
C ASN A 120 -3.48 24.42 3.20
N SER A 121 -4.01 24.42 4.42
CA SER A 121 -4.66 23.25 4.98
C SER A 121 -5.89 22.88 4.15
N THR A 122 -5.92 21.64 3.65
CA THR A 122 -6.93 21.14 2.71
C THR A 122 -7.42 19.77 3.17
N SER A 123 -8.75 19.58 3.19
CA SER A 123 -9.35 18.26 3.40
C SER A 123 -9.03 17.34 2.24
N VAL A 124 -8.52 16.16 2.54
CA VAL A 124 -8.10 15.19 1.52
C VAL A 124 -8.73 13.82 1.75
N TYR A 125 -8.91 13.07 0.66
CA TYR A 125 -9.67 11.83 0.60
C TYR A 125 -8.94 10.79 -0.26
N ASN A 126 -9.09 9.52 0.12
CA ASN A 126 -8.64 8.36 -0.65
C ASN A 126 -9.55 7.17 -0.31
N PHE A 127 -9.49 6.08 -1.07
CA PHE A 127 -10.28 4.88 -0.82
C PHE A 127 -9.61 3.64 -1.40
N GLU A 128 -9.71 2.49 -0.77
CA GLU A 128 -9.08 1.26 -1.27
C GLU A 128 -9.98 0.55 -2.30
N VAL A 129 -9.38 0.12 -3.42
CA VAL A 129 -10.06 -0.63 -4.49
C VAL A 129 -9.68 -2.12 -4.44
N GLU A 130 -10.70 -2.99 -4.39
CA GLU A 130 -10.53 -4.45 -4.27
C GLU A 130 -9.67 -5.04 -5.39
N GLY A 131 -8.52 -5.62 -5.01
CA GLY A 131 -7.68 -6.46 -5.85
C GLY A 131 -6.71 -5.73 -6.79
N VAL A 132 -6.92 -4.44 -7.07
CA VAL A 132 -6.13 -3.68 -8.06
C VAL A 132 -5.45 -2.44 -7.50
N HIS A 133 -5.92 -1.88 -6.37
CA HIS A 133 -5.27 -0.79 -5.65
C HIS A 133 -4.99 0.48 -6.49
N ASN A 134 -5.78 0.71 -7.54
CA ASN A 134 -5.69 1.90 -8.38
C ASN A 134 -7.07 2.33 -8.86
N TYR A 135 -7.17 3.55 -9.37
CA TYR A 135 -8.42 4.12 -9.89
C TYR A 135 -8.12 5.31 -10.80
N PHE A 136 -9.15 5.71 -11.55
CA PHE A 136 -9.09 6.86 -12.45
C PHE A 136 -9.79 8.08 -11.84
N VAL A 137 -9.17 9.25 -12.02
CA VAL A 137 -9.70 10.53 -11.52
C VAL A 137 -9.90 11.53 -12.65
N THR A 138 -10.83 12.45 -12.42
CA THR A 138 -11.27 13.51 -13.31
C THR A 138 -11.92 13.03 -14.60
N GLU A 139 -12.48 13.97 -15.36
CA GLU A 139 -13.07 13.75 -16.67
C GLU A 139 -12.04 13.34 -17.73
N SER A 140 -10.74 13.55 -17.47
CA SER A 140 -9.67 13.00 -18.30
C SER A 140 -9.30 11.56 -17.95
N GLU A 141 -9.97 10.95 -16.96
CA GLU A 141 -9.74 9.58 -16.48
C GLU A 141 -8.25 9.28 -16.27
N ILE A 142 -7.57 10.14 -15.51
CA ILE A 142 -6.12 10.03 -15.26
C ILE A 142 -5.85 8.87 -14.30
N TRP A 143 -4.88 8.02 -14.64
CA TRP A 143 -4.54 6.82 -13.87
C TRP A 143 -3.69 7.12 -12.64
N THR A 144 -4.21 6.73 -11.47
CA THR A 144 -3.65 7.01 -10.15
C THR A 144 -3.72 5.78 -9.26
N HIS A 145 -2.94 5.72 -8.18
CA HIS A 145 -2.84 4.49 -7.37
C HIS A 145 -2.96 4.74 -5.87
N ASN A 146 -3.62 3.80 -5.17
CA ASN A 146 -3.74 3.76 -3.71
C ASN A 146 -2.36 3.48 -3.09
N VAL A 147 -1.80 4.41 -2.32
CA VAL A 147 -0.47 4.21 -1.73
C VAL A 147 -0.52 3.13 -0.65
N VAL A 148 -0.26 1.91 -1.10
CA VAL A 148 0.81 1.08 -0.55
C VAL A 148 1.65 0.51 -1.70
N GLY A 149 1.07 0.18 -2.87
CA GLY A 149 1.75 -0.60 -3.93
C GLY A 149 2.60 0.17 -4.96
N SER A 150 2.18 1.36 -5.39
CA SER A 150 2.78 2.03 -6.58
C SER A 150 4.08 2.76 -6.35
N ILE A 151 4.20 3.46 -5.21
CA ILE A 151 5.46 4.10 -4.84
C ILE A 151 6.54 3.03 -4.80
N VAL A 152 6.24 1.84 -4.26
CA VAL A 152 7.18 0.72 -4.28
C VAL A 152 7.40 0.19 -5.67
N LYS A 153 6.36 -0.15 -6.43
CA LYS A 153 6.54 -0.79 -7.74
C LYS A 153 7.30 0.08 -8.75
N ALA A 154 7.12 1.40 -8.74
CA ALA A 154 7.89 2.29 -9.62
C ALA A 154 9.27 2.65 -9.09
N ILE A 155 9.44 2.81 -7.78
CA ILE A 155 10.78 2.83 -7.17
C ILE A 155 11.53 1.54 -7.53
N VAL A 156 10.91 0.37 -7.38
CA VAL A 156 11.45 -0.95 -7.77
C VAL A 156 11.92 -0.92 -9.23
N GLN A 157 11.10 -0.44 -10.17
CA GLN A 157 11.46 -0.43 -11.59
C GLN A 157 12.58 0.57 -11.93
N VAL A 158 12.57 1.76 -11.34
CA VAL A 158 13.61 2.78 -11.55
C VAL A 158 14.94 2.33 -10.94
N PHE A 159 14.94 1.79 -9.71
CA PHE A 159 16.14 1.28 -9.06
C PHE A 159 16.67 -0.01 -9.69
N ALA A 160 15.82 -0.94 -10.13
CA ALA A 160 16.25 -2.13 -10.87
C ALA A 160 16.92 -1.78 -12.21
N LYS A 161 16.36 -0.81 -12.96
CA LYS A 161 16.98 -0.29 -14.19
C LYS A 161 18.33 0.36 -13.92
N ASN A 162 18.45 1.17 -12.86
CA ASN A 162 19.70 1.83 -12.50
C ASN A 162 20.76 0.87 -11.96
N ALA A 163 20.37 -0.15 -11.19
CA ALA A 163 21.26 -1.21 -10.71
C ALA A 163 21.78 -2.09 -11.85
N ALA A 164 20.91 -2.46 -12.80
CA ALA A 164 21.32 -3.18 -14.01
C ALA A 164 22.30 -2.35 -14.86
N LYS A 165 22.07 -1.04 -14.98
CA LYS A 165 22.94 -0.10 -15.71
C LYS A 165 24.29 0.12 -14.99
N SER A 166 24.30 0.08 -13.66
CA SER A 166 25.51 0.14 -12.81
C SER A 166 26.33 -1.16 -12.90
N ALA A 167 25.67 -2.32 -12.84
CA ALA A 167 26.31 -3.62 -13.02
C ALA A 167 26.93 -3.77 -14.42
N ALA A 168 26.24 -3.30 -15.46
CA ALA A 168 26.76 -3.26 -16.83
C ALA A 168 27.93 -2.27 -17.03
N ARG A 169 28.04 -1.22 -16.20
CA ARG A 169 29.18 -0.29 -16.19
C ARG A 169 30.39 -0.85 -15.43
N ASN A 170 30.15 -1.63 -14.38
CA ASN A 170 31.22 -2.21 -13.56
C ASN A 170 31.89 -3.44 -14.20
N THR A 171 31.26 -4.10 -15.17
CA THR A 171 31.91 -5.13 -15.99
C THR A 171 32.90 -4.56 -17.02
N THR A 172 32.93 -3.24 -17.23
CA THR A 172 33.83 -2.58 -18.20
C THR A 172 34.94 -1.71 -17.59
N LYS A 173 35.05 -1.59 -16.26
CA LYS A 173 36.19 -0.90 -15.61
C LYS A 173 36.69 -1.64 -14.37
N SER A 174 37.43 -2.72 -14.62
CA SER A 174 38.50 -3.15 -13.73
C SER A 174 39.66 -2.18 -13.88
N THR A 175 39.76 -1.18 -12.99
CA THR A 175 41.01 -0.64 -12.41
C THR A 175 40.69 0.60 -11.57
N GLY A 176 40.94 0.52 -10.26
CA GLY A 176 41.35 1.67 -9.45
C GLY A 176 40.34 2.31 -8.50
N LYS A 177 40.72 2.27 -7.21
CA LYS A 177 40.31 3.09 -6.04
C LYS A 177 38.89 2.92 -5.46
N ALA A 178 38.86 2.36 -4.26
CA ALA A 178 37.75 2.41 -3.32
C ALA A 178 37.41 3.87 -2.97
N SER A 179 36.27 4.37 -3.44
CA SER A 179 35.68 5.60 -2.90
C SER A 179 34.80 5.24 -1.69
N LYS A 180 35.02 5.91 -0.56
CA LYS A 180 34.13 5.90 0.61
C LYS A 180 32.74 6.38 0.18
N GLY A 181 31.82 5.45 -0.06
CA GLY A 181 30.41 5.75 -0.34
C GLY A 181 29.69 6.14 0.95
N THR A 182 29.01 7.28 0.92
CA THR A 182 28.21 7.84 2.01
C THR A 182 27.02 6.92 2.34
N GLY A 183 26.71 6.77 3.64
CA GLY A 183 25.72 5.82 4.20
C GLY A 183 24.26 5.98 3.70
N TYR A 184 23.98 7.01 2.90
CA TYR A 184 22.67 7.25 2.29
C TYR A 184 22.14 6.11 1.39
N GLY A 185 23.03 5.29 0.81
CA GLY A 185 22.62 4.17 -0.05
C GLY A 185 22.05 2.97 0.72
N ALA A 186 22.63 2.62 1.86
CA ALA A 186 22.28 1.41 2.61
C ALA A 186 20.96 1.57 3.37
N ASP A 187 20.72 2.73 3.98
CA ASP A 187 19.49 3.02 4.73
C ASP A 187 18.25 3.00 3.82
N ASN A 188 18.40 3.46 2.58
CA ASN A 188 17.33 3.43 1.58
C ASN A 188 17.02 2.00 1.11
N ILE A 189 18.02 1.12 1.01
CA ILE A 189 17.83 -0.30 0.67
C ILE A 189 17.11 -1.04 1.81
N ALA A 190 17.48 -0.78 3.06
CA ALA A 190 16.83 -1.39 4.22
C ALA A 190 15.36 -0.96 4.34
N LYS A 191 15.07 0.34 4.18
CA LYS A 191 13.68 0.85 4.13
C LYS A 191 12.87 0.25 2.98
N TYR A 192 13.49 0.06 1.82
CA TYR A 192 12.87 -0.59 0.67
C TYR A 192 12.49 -2.06 0.95
N ASP A 193 13.41 -2.83 1.53
CA ASP A 193 13.16 -4.24 1.84
C ASP A 193 12.04 -4.42 2.87
N LEU A 194 11.94 -3.49 3.82
CA LEU A 194 10.86 -3.44 4.80
C LEU A 194 9.51 -3.17 4.14
N LEU A 195 9.45 -2.15 3.30
CA LEU A 195 8.21 -1.75 2.64
C LEU A 195 7.71 -2.84 1.69
N LYS A 196 8.61 -3.48 0.94
CA LYS A 196 8.28 -4.62 0.08
C LYS A 196 7.73 -5.81 0.87
N LYS A 197 8.25 -6.06 2.08
CA LYS A 197 7.71 -7.11 2.98
C LYS A 197 6.32 -6.73 3.49
N ASP A 198 6.14 -5.50 3.97
CA ASP A 198 4.85 -5.01 4.47
C ASP A 198 3.76 -5.13 3.40
N LEU A 199 4.08 -4.71 2.17
CA LEU A 199 3.22 -4.86 1.00
C LEU A 199 2.82 -6.30 0.73
N LYS A 200 3.82 -7.17 0.57
CA LYS A 200 3.61 -8.58 0.27
C LYS A 200 2.69 -9.24 1.30
N TYR A 201 2.84 -8.88 2.58
CA TYR A 201 2.00 -9.42 3.64
C TYR A 201 0.61 -8.77 3.66
N THR A 202 0.52 -7.47 3.44
CA THR A 202 -0.77 -6.76 3.31
C THR A 202 -1.61 -7.33 2.17
N GLU A 203 -1.03 -7.55 0.99
CA GLU A 203 -1.70 -8.19 -0.15
C GLU A 203 -2.16 -9.62 0.19
N ARG A 204 -1.32 -10.37 0.91
CA ARG A 204 -1.61 -11.76 1.26
C ARG A 204 -2.75 -11.90 2.28
N TYR A 205 -2.82 -11.00 3.25
CA TYR A 205 -3.72 -11.10 4.40
C TYR A 205 -4.88 -10.11 4.38
N GLY A 206 -4.87 -9.14 3.45
CA GLY A 206 -5.81 -8.03 3.38
C GLY A 206 -5.49 -6.91 4.37
N SER A 207 -5.94 -5.69 4.07
CA SER A 207 -5.76 -4.51 4.94
C SER A 207 -6.34 -4.72 6.34
N ASN A 208 -7.52 -5.36 6.45
CA ASN A 208 -8.16 -5.69 7.71
C ASN A 208 -7.34 -6.66 8.59
N GLY A 209 -6.46 -7.45 7.98
CA GLY A 209 -5.56 -8.37 8.69
C GLY A 209 -4.31 -7.68 9.23
N ARG A 210 -3.99 -6.46 8.77
CA ARG A 210 -2.78 -5.71 9.14
C ARG A 210 -3.02 -4.88 10.40
N VAL A 211 -2.24 -5.12 11.44
CA VAL A 211 -2.31 -4.41 12.72
C VAL A 211 -0.92 -3.94 13.13
N GLN A 212 -0.74 -2.64 13.30
CA GLN A 212 0.46 -2.08 13.91
C GLN A 212 0.34 -2.15 15.44
N LEU A 213 1.37 -2.69 16.08
CA LEU A 213 1.47 -2.81 17.53
C LEU A 213 2.04 -1.52 18.14
N PRO A 214 1.79 -1.23 19.43
CA PRO A 214 2.30 -0.03 20.10
C PRO A 214 3.84 0.12 20.08
N ASP A 215 4.57 -0.99 19.95
CA ASP A 215 6.03 -1.02 19.85
C ASP A 215 6.56 -0.90 18.41
N GLY A 216 5.67 -0.57 17.45
CA GLY A 216 6.01 -0.35 16.06
C GLY A 216 6.11 -1.61 15.21
N ARG A 217 6.00 -2.82 15.77
CA ARG A 217 5.90 -4.05 14.99
C ARG A 217 4.58 -4.13 14.24
N ILE A 218 4.54 -4.88 13.14
CA ILE A 218 3.32 -5.05 12.33
C ILE A 218 2.95 -6.52 12.31
N ARG A 219 1.71 -6.85 12.64
CA ARG A 219 1.15 -8.19 12.52
C ARG A 219 0.17 -8.29 11.37
N TYR A 220 0.20 -9.41 10.68
CA TYR A 220 -0.72 -9.75 9.60
C TYR A 220 -1.45 -11.03 9.98
N TYR A 221 -2.75 -10.91 10.21
CA TYR A 221 -3.63 -12.00 10.61
C TYR A 221 -4.35 -12.57 9.39
N GLY A 222 -4.15 -13.86 9.15
CA GLY A 222 -4.91 -14.57 8.13
C GLY A 222 -6.34 -14.90 8.56
N LYS A 223 -7.10 -15.41 7.59
CA LYS A 223 -8.42 -15.99 7.84
C LYS A 223 -8.31 -17.13 8.84
N ILE A 224 -9.39 -17.33 9.59
CA ILE A 224 -9.50 -18.43 10.54
C ILE A 224 -9.92 -19.69 9.76
N ASP A 225 -9.04 -20.68 9.75
CA ASP A 225 -9.36 -22.05 9.33
C ASP A 225 -10.17 -22.71 10.44
N ALA A 226 -11.45 -22.99 10.17
CA ALA A 226 -12.37 -23.52 11.17
C ALA A 226 -11.91 -24.87 11.75
N ALA A 227 -12.20 -25.09 13.03
CA ALA A 227 -11.96 -26.38 13.67
C ALA A 227 -12.84 -27.47 13.03
N LYS A 228 -12.26 -28.65 12.78
CA LYS A 228 -12.98 -29.80 12.18
C LYS A 228 -13.96 -30.46 13.15
N THR A 229 -13.75 -30.29 14.45
CA THR A 229 -14.54 -30.90 15.51
C THR A 229 -15.14 -29.80 16.37
N PRO A 230 -16.43 -29.89 16.75
CA PRO A 230 -17.03 -28.98 17.71
C PRO A 230 -16.27 -28.98 19.04
N GLY A 231 -16.11 -27.82 19.65
CA GLY A 231 -15.42 -27.65 20.92
C GLY A 231 -15.16 -26.19 21.23
N GLU A 232 -14.35 -25.94 22.25
CA GLU A 232 -13.99 -24.56 22.66
C GLU A 232 -13.29 -23.79 21.53
N MET A 233 -12.50 -24.47 20.71
CA MET A 233 -11.68 -23.86 19.68
C MET A 233 -12.48 -23.62 18.40
N VAL A 234 -12.57 -22.37 17.93
CA VAL A 234 -13.24 -22.04 16.67
C VAL A 234 -12.39 -22.36 15.45
N GLY A 235 -11.08 -22.36 15.62
CA GLY A 235 -10.17 -22.57 14.51
C GLY A 235 -8.80 -21.99 14.75
N ARG A 236 -8.02 -21.97 13.68
CA ARG A 236 -6.62 -21.56 13.67
C ARG A 236 -6.38 -20.57 12.56
N ARG A 237 -5.55 -19.55 12.79
CA ARG A 237 -5.09 -18.64 11.75
C ARG A 237 -3.57 -18.62 11.66
N MET A 238 -3.06 -18.27 10.48
CA MET A 238 -1.66 -17.92 10.27
C MET A 238 -1.43 -16.48 10.73
N VAL A 239 -0.29 -16.21 11.36
CA VAL A 239 0.16 -14.86 11.68
C VAL A 239 1.59 -14.66 11.23
N GLN A 240 1.83 -13.54 10.56
CA GLN A 240 3.18 -13.03 10.28
C GLN A 240 3.40 -11.75 11.07
N GLU A 241 4.61 -11.57 11.62
CA GLU A 241 4.99 -10.33 12.30
C GLU A 241 6.28 -9.81 11.69
N LEU A 242 6.24 -8.58 11.20
CA LEU A 242 7.40 -7.83 10.73
C LEU A 242 7.85 -6.90 11.84
N ASN A 243 9.15 -6.89 12.14
CA ASN A 243 9.78 -5.88 12.97
C ASN A 243 10.50 -4.86 12.08
N PRO A 244 9.97 -3.62 11.94
CA PRO A 244 10.59 -2.62 11.07
C PRO A 244 11.99 -2.17 11.53
N SER A 245 12.32 -2.28 12.83
CA SER A 245 13.62 -1.82 13.34
C SER A 245 14.80 -2.67 12.85
N ASN A 246 14.56 -3.92 12.47
CA ASN A 246 15.62 -4.86 12.06
C ASN A 246 15.25 -5.74 10.84
N GLY A 247 14.04 -5.59 10.31
CA GLY A 247 13.54 -6.34 9.15
C GLY A 247 13.28 -7.82 9.37
N ASN A 248 13.32 -8.28 10.62
CA ASN A 248 13.04 -9.66 10.97
C ASN A 248 11.56 -9.97 10.81
N VAL A 249 11.30 -11.18 10.33
CA VAL A 249 9.95 -11.71 10.19
C VAL A 249 9.80 -12.96 11.05
N ARG A 250 8.72 -13.00 11.82
CA ARG A 250 8.30 -14.19 12.55
C ARG A 250 7.01 -14.72 11.95
N THR A 251 6.81 -16.02 12.02
CA THR A 251 5.59 -16.66 11.52
C THR A 251 5.18 -17.76 12.47
N TRP A 252 3.90 -17.79 12.82
CA TRP A 252 3.31 -18.80 13.68
C TRP A 252 1.86 -19.04 13.30
N HIS A 253 1.28 -20.12 13.81
CA HIS A 253 -0.16 -20.28 13.88
C HIS A 253 -0.66 -19.98 15.27
N GLU A 254 -1.85 -19.42 15.37
CA GLU A 254 -2.56 -19.27 16.64
C GLU A 254 -3.95 -19.92 16.54
N THR A 255 -4.32 -20.67 17.58
CA THR A 255 -5.62 -21.31 17.69
C THR A 255 -6.47 -20.52 18.67
N LEU A 256 -7.70 -20.22 18.28
CA LEU A 256 -8.60 -19.28 18.98
C LEU A 256 -9.81 -20.01 19.58
N SER A 257 -10.29 -19.54 20.73
CA SER A 257 -11.56 -20.00 21.33
C SER A 257 -12.79 -19.36 20.67
N GLY A 258 -13.99 -19.83 21.04
CA GLY A 258 -15.29 -19.21 20.73
C GLY A 258 -15.37 -17.70 20.95
N THR A 259 -14.68 -17.23 21.98
CA THR A 259 -14.63 -15.81 22.38
C THR A 259 -13.48 -15.04 21.73
N GLY A 260 -12.68 -15.68 20.86
CA GLY A 260 -11.53 -15.07 20.19
C GLY A 260 -10.24 -15.05 21.01
N ASN A 261 -10.20 -15.71 22.18
CA ASN A 261 -9.00 -15.77 23.00
C ASN A 261 -7.98 -16.76 22.40
N ILE A 262 -6.70 -16.39 22.40
CA ILE A 262 -5.62 -17.28 21.95
C ILE A 262 -5.42 -18.38 23.00
N ARG A 263 -5.53 -19.64 22.58
CA ARG A 263 -5.22 -20.80 23.44
C ARG A 263 -3.90 -21.45 23.11
N GLN A 264 -3.44 -21.31 21.87
CA GLN A 264 -2.22 -21.96 21.41
C GLN A 264 -1.46 -21.07 20.44
N VAL A 265 -0.14 -21.06 20.56
CA VAL A 265 0.79 -20.42 19.62
C VAL A 265 1.79 -21.46 19.13
N ARG A 266 1.94 -21.59 17.81
CA ARG A 266 2.78 -22.60 17.15
C ARG A 266 3.75 -21.94 16.17
N PRO A 267 4.97 -21.57 16.60
CA PRO A 267 5.99 -20.99 15.75
C PRO A 267 6.40 -21.90 14.58
N GLN A 268 6.75 -21.30 13.43
CA GLN A 268 7.10 -22.06 12.23
C GLN A 268 8.61 -22.31 12.00
N LEU A 269 9.51 -21.58 12.67
CA LEU A 269 10.96 -21.62 12.40
C LEU A 269 11.76 -22.29 13.53
N GLY A 270 12.78 -23.07 13.16
CA GLY A 270 13.80 -23.68 14.04
C GLY A 270 13.65 -25.20 14.31
N PRO A 271 14.75 -25.96 14.50
CA PRO A 271 14.69 -27.31 15.07
C PRO A 271 14.21 -27.24 16.54
N GLY A 272 13.33 -28.16 16.97
CA GLY A 272 12.76 -28.14 18.33
C GLY A 272 11.56 -27.20 18.52
N LYS A 273 10.68 -27.09 17.52
CA LYS A 273 9.47 -26.24 17.54
C LYS A 273 8.68 -26.42 18.83
N THR A 274 8.75 -25.41 19.68
CA THR A 274 8.06 -25.35 20.96
C THR A 274 6.71 -24.67 20.75
N HIS A 275 5.63 -25.36 21.07
CA HIS A 275 4.28 -24.81 21.07
C HIS A 275 3.92 -24.29 22.45
N TYR A 276 3.20 -23.19 22.53
CA TYR A 276 2.78 -22.57 23.78
C TYR A 276 1.28 -22.73 23.96
N ARG A 277 0.83 -22.91 25.21
CA ARG A 277 -0.58 -22.99 25.58
C ARG A 277 -0.95 -21.91 26.59
N PHE A 278 -2.21 -21.49 26.53
CA PHE A 278 -2.76 -20.45 27.37
C PHE A 278 -4.12 -20.90 27.94
N ASP A 279 -4.43 -20.48 29.16
CA ASP A 279 -5.70 -20.75 29.83
C ASP A 279 -6.84 -19.86 29.30
N GLN A 280 -8.00 -19.92 29.97
CA GLN A 280 -9.19 -19.17 29.60
C GLN A 280 -9.02 -17.65 29.62
N ASN A 281 -8.17 -17.17 30.52
CA ASN A 281 -7.87 -15.78 30.79
C ASN A 281 -6.67 -15.26 29.96
N GLY A 282 -6.03 -16.12 29.17
CA GLY A 282 -4.86 -15.78 28.37
C GLY A 282 -3.54 -15.91 29.12
N ASN A 283 -3.53 -16.49 30.33
CA ASN A 283 -2.30 -16.75 31.06
C ASN A 283 -1.56 -17.93 30.44
N TYR A 284 -0.24 -17.84 30.36
CA TYR A 284 0.60 -18.92 29.89
C TYR A 284 0.57 -20.10 30.87
N ILE A 285 0.30 -21.31 30.36
CA ILE A 285 0.18 -22.54 31.18
C ILE A 285 1.17 -23.64 30.81
N GLY A 286 2.03 -23.42 29.81
CA GLY A 286 3.09 -24.36 29.47
C GLY A 286 3.37 -24.50 27.99
N LYS A 287 4.38 -25.31 27.70
CA LYS A 287 4.88 -25.57 26.35
C LYS A 287 4.93 -27.07 26.04
N TRP A 288 4.87 -27.44 24.76
CA TRP A 288 4.94 -28.82 24.28
C TRP A 288 5.51 -28.91 22.87
#